data_AF-A0AAV4TSK4-F1
#
_entry.id   AF-A0AAV4TSK4-F1
#
_cell.length_a   1.000
_cell.length_b   1.000
_cell.length_c   1.000
_cell.angle_alpha   90.00
_cell.angle_beta   90.00
_cell.angle_gamma   90.00
#
_symmetry.space_group_name_H-M   'P 1'
#
loop_
_entity.id
_entity.type
_entity.pdbx_description
1 polymer ?
#
loop_
_entity_poly.entity_id
_entity_poly.type
_entity_poly.pdbx_seq_one_letter_code
_entity_poly.pdbx_strand_id
1 'polypeptide(L)' 'LKIAQQNLQHSKSATLLFIKMLEEESVDIASIQEPYTTAEKKSQEPP' A
#
# COMPACT_ATOMS: atom_id res chain seq x y z
N LEU A 1 -11.44 8.65 15.61
CA LEU A 1 -11.43 8.50 14.15
C LEU A 1 -10.09 8.97 13.61
N LYS A 2 -9.17 8.05 13.33
CA LYS A 2 -7.88 8.27 12.67
C LYS A 2 -8.02 7.85 11.21
N ILE A 3 -7.62 8.75 10.31
CA ILE A 3 -7.69 8.54 8.86
C ILE A 3 -6.29 8.71 8.27
N ALA A 4 -5.88 7.80 7.40
CA ALA A 4 -4.61 7.88 6.68
C ALA A 4 -4.82 7.82 5.15
N GLN A 5 -3.94 8.46 4.40
CA GLN A 5 -3.92 8.40 2.94
C GLN A 5 -2.50 8.37 2.43
N GLN A 6 -2.19 7.47 1.48
CA GLN A 6 -0.85 7.35 0.91
C GLN A 6 -0.91 6.83 -0.53
N ASN A 7 -0.10 7.42 -1.42
CA ASN A 7 0.25 6.82 -2.70
C ASN A 7 1.56 6.03 -2.54
N LEU A 8 1.55 4.77 -3.00
CA LEU A 8 2.64 3.80 -2.80
C LEU A 8 3.36 3.41 -4.10
N GLN A 9 2.95 3.91 -5.26
CA GLN A 9 3.61 3.74 -6.55
C GLN A 9 3.99 2.28 -6.90
N HIS A 10 3.09 1.33 -6.61
CA HIS A 10 3.28 -0.12 -6.76
C HIS A 10 4.51 -0.67 -6.01
N SER A 11 5.05 0.05 -5.03
CA SER A 11 6.20 -0.40 -4.24
C SER A 11 5.78 -1.44 -3.20
N LYS A 12 6.31 -2.66 -3.36
CA LYS A 12 6.03 -3.78 -2.44
C LYS A 12 6.44 -3.46 -1.00
N SER A 13 7.63 -2.90 -0.80
CA SER A 13 8.15 -2.57 0.53
C SER A 13 7.34 -1.44 1.17
N ALA A 14 7.00 -0.40 0.41
CA ALA A 14 6.20 0.71 0.91
C ALA A 14 4.79 0.25 1.31
N THR A 15 4.17 -0.63 0.51
CA THR A 15 2.86 -1.21 0.82
C THR A 15 2.86 -2.01 2.11
N LEU A 16 3.84 -2.91 2.28
CA LEU A 16 3.95 -3.70 3.50
C LEU A 16 4.23 -2.84 4.73
N LEU A 17 5.11 -1.84 4.61
CA LEU A 17 5.43 -0.93 5.71
C LEU A 17 4.23 -0.07 6.10
N PHE A 18 3.51 0.47 5.11
CA PHE A 18 2.35 1.31 5.36
C PHE A 18 1.25 0.52 6.09
N ILE A 19 0.96 -0.71 5.66
CA ILE A 19 -0.01 -1.59 6.33
C ILE A 19 0.37 -1.81 7.81
N LYS A 20 1.64 -2.12 8.09
CA LYS A 20 2.14 -2.31 9.46
C LYS A 20 1.96 -1.05 10.32
N MET A 21 2.23 0.12 9.74
CA MET A 21 2.02 1.40 10.41
C MET A 21 0.54 1.66 10.73
N LEU A 22 -0.38 1.34 9.80
CA LEU A 22 -1.82 1.50 10.03
C LEU A 22 -2.30 0.68 11.24
N GLU A 23 -1.77 -0.53 11.41
CA GLU A 23 -2.07 -1.40 12.55
C GLU A 23 -1.50 -0.83 13.87
N GLU A 24 -0.22 -0.44 13.88
CA GLU A 24 0.44 0.13 15.05
C GLU A 24 -0.24 1.43 15.53
N GLU A 25 -0.65 2.27 14.59
CA GLU A 25 -1.31 3.54 14.89
C GLU A 25 -2.82 3.41 15.14
N SER A 26 -3.41 2.22 15.02
CA SER A 26 -4.86 2.01 15.15
C SER A 26 -5.66 2.94 14.23
N VAL A 27 -5.29 2.98 12.95
CA VAL A 27 -6.00 3.79 11.94
C VAL A 27 -7.37 3.17 11.63
N ASP A 28 -8.43 3.97 11.71
CA ASP A 28 -9.80 3.51 11.48
C ASP A 28 -10.12 3.37 9.98
N ILE A 29 -9.63 4.30 9.15
CA ILE A 29 -9.86 4.32 7.70
C ILE A 29 -8.58 4.68 6.97
N ALA A 30 -8.20 3.90 5.96
CA ALA A 30 -7.05 4.18 5.11
C ALA A 30 -7.41 4.21 3.63
N SER A 31 -6.96 5.25 2.91
CA SER A 31 -7.02 5.35 1.45
C SER A 31 -5.65 5.06 0.86
N ILE A 32 -5.52 3.96 0.12
CA ILE A 32 -4.26 3.53 -0.45
C ILE A 32 -4.34 3.63 -1.98
N GLN A 33 -3.50 4.47 -2.56
CA GLN A 33 -3.39 4.66 -4.01
C GLN A 33 -2.15 3.93 -4.54
N GLU A 34 -2.30 3.28 -5.69
CA GLU A 34 -1.22 2.51 -6.35
C GLU A 34 -0.51 1.53 -5.38
N PRO A 35 -1.22 0.67 -4.62
CA PRO A 35 -0.57 -0.36 -3.81
C PRO A 35 0.12 -1.39 -4.69
N TYR A 36 1.14 -2.05 -4.16
CA TYR A 36 1.64 -3.27 -4.78
C TYR A 36 0.60 -4.38 -4.68
N THR A 37 0.19 -4.94 -5.82
CA THR A 37 -0.68 -6.11 -5.86
C THR A 37 0.00 -7.30 -6.55
N THR A 38 -0.32 -8.52 -6.13
CA THR A 38 0.17 -9.74 -6.78
C THR A 38 -0.56 -10.03 -8.10
N ALA A 39 -1.70 -9.38 -8.34
CA ALA A 39 -2.50 -9.52 -9.56
C ALA A 39 -1.90 -8.77 -10.76
N GLU A 40 -1.17 -7.67 -10.53
CA GLU A 40 -0.51 -6.88 -11.58
C GLU A 40 0.72 -7.58 -12.19
N LYS A 41 1.16 -8.70 -11.60
CA LYS A 41 2.37 -9.43 -12.03
C LYS A 41 2.20 -10.29 -13.30
N LYS A 42 1.10 -10.16 -14.05
CA LYS A 42 0.89 -10.85 -15.34
C LYS A 42 1.14 -10.01 -16.59
N SER A 43 1.43 -8.70 -16.48
CA SER A 43 1.72 -7.85 -17.65
C SER A 43 2.82 -6.81 -17.44
N GLN A 44 3.78 -7.09 -16.56
CA GLN A 44 5.05 -6.35 -16.51
C GLN A 44 6.20 -7.33 -16.76
N GLU A 45 6.48 -7.62 -18.03
CA GLU A 45 7.84 -7.99 -18.42
C GLU A 45 8.71 -6.72 -18.31
N PRO A 46 9.91 -6.84 -17.72
CA PRO A 46 10.75 -5.69 -17.41
C PRO A 46 11.42 -5.14 -18.67
N PRO A 47 11.90 -3.89 -18.58
CA PRO A 47 13.35 -3.71 -18.56
C PRO A 47 13.91 -3.62 -17.14
#